data_AF-A0AAU7ACJ5-F1
#
_entry.id   AF-A0AAU7ACJ5-F1
#
_cell.length_a   1.000
_cell.length_b   1.000
_cell.length_c   1.000
_cell.angle_alpha   90.00
_cell.angle_beta   90.00
_cell.angle_gamma   90.00
#
_symmetry.space_group_name_H-M   'P 1'
#
loop_
_entity.id
_entity.type
_entity.pdbx_description
1 polymer ?
#
loop_
_entity_poly.entity_id
_entity_poly.type
_entity_poly.pdbx_seq_one_letter_code
_entity_poly.pdbx_strand_id
1 'polypeptide(L)'
;MFSIEHEFDATVVTLVDEGQNPLHEDVIVNSFAECITVEQYDPVSDRMQKVSFSITQMRDLAAAISLPEGVYSRFVEDDEIEAVE
;
A
#
# COMPACT_ATOMS: atom_id res chain seq x y z
N MET A 1 -9.95 12.52 2.20
CA MET A 1 -8.89 13.29 2.89
C MET A 1 -7.85 12.33 3.45
N PHE A 2 -6.64 12.79 3.78
CA PHE A 2 -5.70 11.98 4.57
C PHE A 2 -4.89 12.83 5.55
N SER A 3 -4.42 12.20 6.64
CA SER A 3 -3.42 12.74 7.57
C SER A 3 -2.18 11.84 7.60
N ILE A 4 -1.04 12.40 8.02
CA ILE A 4 0.20 11.66 8.21
C ILE A 4 0.78 12.06 9.56
N GLU A 5 1.06 11.06 10.39
CA GLU A 5 1.62 11.19 11.72
C GLU A 5 2.89 10.34 11.83
N HIS A 6 3.89 10.86 12.52
CA HIS A 6 5.14 10.13 12.76
C HIS A 6 5.16 9.70 14.21
N GLU A 7 5.08 8.39 14.46
CA GLU A 7 5.28 7.79 15.77
C GLU A 7 6.71 7.26 15.90
N PHE A 8 7.03 6.67 17.06
CA PHE A 8 8.39 6.24 17.37
C PHE A 8 8.90 5.13 16.43
N ASP A 9 8.04 4.20 16.05
CA ASP A 9 8.38 2.99 15.27
C ASP A 9 7.66 2.88 13.92
N ALA A 10 6.71 3.79 13.63
CA ALA A 10 5.98 3.82 12.37
C ALA A 10 5.60 5.24 11.91
N THR A 11 5.41 5.38 10.60
CA THR A 11 4.59 6.45 10.04
C THR A 11 3.16 5.94 9.93
N VAL A 12 2.21 6.66 10.52
CA VAL A 12 0.78 6.35 10.50
C VAL A 12 0.09 7.26 9.50
N VAL A 13 -0.63 6.68 8.55
CA VAL A 13 -1.43 7.41 7.56
C VAL A 13 -2.89 7.03 7.75
N THR A 14 -3.75 8.01 7.97
CA THR A 14 -5.20 7.79 8.07
C THR A 14 -5.86 8.31 6.81
N LEU A 15 -6.55 7.43 6.09
CA LEU A 15 -7.34 7.74 4.90
C LEU A 15 -8.81 7.83 5.31
N VAL A 16 -9.40 9.00 5.10
CA VAL A 16 -10.81 9.28 5.40
C VAL A 16 -11.59 9.32 4.10
N ASP A 17 -12.65 8.51 4.03
CA ASP A 17 -13.59 8.55 2.92
C ASP A 17 -14.50 9.78 3.04
N GLU A 18 -14.53 10.60 1.99
CA GLU A 18 -15.25 11.87 1.98
C GLU A 18 -16.20 11.92 0.78
N GLY A 19 -17.47 12.28 1.01
CA GLY A 19 -18.45 12.38 -0.07
C GLY A 19 -19.90 12.28 0.40
N GLN A 20 -20.77 11.89 -0.54
CA GLN A 20 -22.16 11.59 -0.22
C GLN A 20 -22.35 10.08 -0.02
N ASN A 21 -23.13 9.74 1.01
CA ASN A 21 -23.33 8.39 1.53
C ASN A 21 -23.74 7.33 0.49
N PRO A 22 -23.41 6.04 0.76
CA PRO A 22 -22.70 5.54 1.95
C PRO A 22 -21.18 5.67 1.84
N LEU A 23 -20.54 6.09 2.95
CA LEU A 23 -19.08 6.17 3.08
C LEU A 23 -18.53 4.86 3.67
N HIS A 24 -17.30 4.53 3.31
CA HIS A 24 -16.53 3.46 3.95
C HIS A 24 -15.89 3.95 5.25
N GLU A 25 -15.60 3.02 6.16
CA GLU A 25 -14.81 3.30 7.36
C GLU A 25 -13.37 3.71 7.00
N ASP A 26 -12.73 4.47 7.89
CA ASP A 26 -11.37 4.94 7.69
C ASP A 26 -10.37 3.79 7.53
N VAL A 27 -9.36 4.01 6.69
CA VAL A 27 -8.25 3.07 6.49
C VAL A 27 -7.00 3.62 7.15
N ILE A 28 -6.40 2.83 8.04
CA ILE A 28 -5.15 3.17 8.71
C ILE A 28 -4.03 2.36 8.07
N VAL A 29 -2.99 3.06 7.59
CA VAL A 29 -1.77 2.46 7.06
C VAL A 29 -0.62 2.74 8.01
N ASN A 30 -0.09 1.70 8.63
CA ASN A 30 1.08 1.78 9.50
C ASN A 30 2.32 1.33 8.72
N SER A 31 3.27 2.23 8.54
CA SER A 31 4.53 1.96 7.86
C SER A 31 5.67 1.81 8.86
N PHE A 32 5.96 0.58 9.24
CA PHE A 32 7.10 0.21 10.07
C PHE A 32 8.37 0.05 9.23
N ALA A 33 9.52 -0.11 9.89
CA ALA A 33 10.79 -0.37 9.21
C ALA A 33 10.81 -1.70 8.44
N GLU A 34 10.09 -2.72 8.91
CA GLU A 34 10.13 -4.09 8.38
C GLU A 34 8.89 -4.46 7.54
N CYS A 35 7.75 -3.84 7.80
CA CYS A 35 6.49 -4.17 7.13
C CYS A 35 5.53 -2.97 7.11
N ILE A 36 4.48 -3.11 6.31
CA ILE A 36 3.38 -2.14 6.25
C ILE A 36 2.09 -2.88 6.58
N THR A 37 1.28 -2.36 7.51
CA THR A 37 -0.06 -2.90 7.77
C THR A 37 -1.12 -1.96 7.25
N VAL A 38 -2.18 -2.54 6.69
CA VAL A 38 -3.39 -1.82 6.28
C VAL A 38 -4.54 -2.34 7.12
N GLU A 39 -5.24 -1.43 7.78
CA GLU A 39 -6.25 -1.73 8.77
C GLU A 39 -7.55 -0.98 8.47
N GLN A 40 -8.69 -1.65 8.60
CA GLN A 40 -10.01 -1.04 8.45
C GLN A 40 -10.99 -1.71 9.40
N TYR A 41 -11.85 -0.93 10.05
CA TYR A 41 -12.92 -1.45 10.89
C TYR A 41 -14.04 -2.05 10.04
N ASP A 42 -14.50 -3.25 10.41
CA ASP A 42 -15.70 -3.86 9.81
C ASP A 42 -16.87 -3.81 10.83
N PRO A 43 -17.89 -2.98 10.58
CA PRO A 43 -19.03 -2.84 11.50
C PRO A 43 -19.94 -4.07 11.54
N VAL A 44 -19.87 -4.96 10.55
CA VAL A 44 -20.69 -6.18 10.52
C VAL A 44 -20.12 -7.24 11.45
N SER A 45 -18.80 -7.41 11.44
CA SER A 45 -18.11 -8.37 12.33
C SER A 45 -17.63 -7.77 13.66
N ASP A 46 -17.75 -6.45 13.84
CA ASP A 46 -17.28 -5.67 15.00
C ASP A 46 -15.79 -5.91 15.29
N ARG A 47 -14.97 -5.88 14.24
CA ARG A 47 -13.53 -6.19 14.33
C ARG A 47 -12.71 -5.32 13.39
N MET A 48 -11.49 -5.00 13.81
CA MET A 48 -10.47 -4.48 12.91
C MET A 48 -9.96 -5.59 12.00
N GLN A 49 -10.10 -5.39 10.69
CA GLN A 49 -9.45 -6.20 9.67
C GLN A 49 -8.04 -5.66 9.46
N LYS A 50 -7.05 -6.55 9.39
CA LYS A 50 -5.63 -6.20 9.21
C LYS A 50 -5.01 -7.09 8.14
N VAL A 51 -4.28 -6.47 7.21
CA VAL A 51 -3.41 -7.16 6.26
C VAL A 51 -1.99 -6.60 6.39
N SER A 52 -1.00 -7.48 6.40
CA SER A 52 0.41 -7.12 6.45
C SER A 52 1.07 -7.35 5.09
N PHE A 53 1.81 -6.34 4.63
CA PHE A 53 2.61 -6.37 3.42
C PHE A 53 4.08 -6.25 3.79
N SER A 54 4.95 -6.96 3.07
CA SER A 54 6.36 -6.59 3.02
C SER A 54 6.52 -5.23 2.31
N ILE A 55 7.63 -4.54 2.58
CA ILE A 55 7.95 -3.26 1.92
C ILE A 55 7.91 -3.39 0.38
N THR A 56 8.38 -4.53 -0.15
CA THR A 56 8.37 -4.82 -1.58
C THR A 56 6.95 -4.92 -2.11
N GLN A 57 6.07 -5.71 -1.45
CA GLN A 57 4.69 -5.89 -1.89
C GLN A 57 3.89 -4.59 -1.88
N MET A 58 4.05 -3.73 -0.87
CA MET A 58 3.33 -2.45 -0.83
C MET A 58 3.76 -1.51 -1.95
N ARG A 59 5.06 -1.46 -2.25
CA ARG A 59 5.58 -0.71 -3.40
C ARG A 59 5.01 -1.24 -4.72
N ASP A 60 4.78 -2.56 -4.84
CA ASP A 60 4.22 -3.17 -6.05
C ASP A 60 2.75 -2.80 -6.19
N LEU A 61 2.00 -2.89 -5.08
CA LEU A 61 0.62 -2.47 -5.04
C LEU A 61 0.46 -0.98 -5.43
N ALA A 62 1.29 -0.10 -4.87
CA ALA A 62 1.27 1.32 -5.18
C ALA A 62 1.53 1.60 -6.67
N ALA A 63 2.47 0.88 -7.28
CA ALA A 63 2.72 0.97 -8.72
C ALA A 63 1.55 0.41 -9.54
N ALA A 64 1.02 -0.75 -9.15
CA ALA A 64 -0.02 -1.48 -9.86
C ALA A 64 -1.33 -0.69 -10.01
N ILE A 65 -1.68 0.17 -9.04
CA ILE A 65 -2.89 1.00 -9.09
C ILE A 65 -2.93 1.90 -10.34
N SER A 66 -1.78 2.28 -10.89
CA SER A 66 -1.68 3.17 -12.05
C SER A 66 -1.34 2.46 -13.36
N LEU A 67 -1.24 1.13 -13.35
CA LEU A 67 -0.86 0.33 -14.52
C LEU A 67 -2.08 -0.36 -15.16
N PRO A 68 -2.06 -0.59 -16.48
CA PRO A 68 -3.07 -1.40 -17.14
C PRO A 68 -2.96 -2.87 -16.73
N GLU A 69 -3.93 -3.68 -17.19
CA GLU A 69 -3.91 -5.12 -17.00
C GLU A 69 -2.64 -5.77 -17.60
N GLY A 70 -2.04 -6.70 -16.87
CA GLY A 70 -0.81 -7.36 -17.30
C GLY A 70 -0.08 -8.08 -16.17
N VAL A 71 1.03 -8.72 -16.54
CA VAL A 71 1.99 -9.32 -15.59
C VAL A 71 3.23 -8.43 -15.57
N TYR A 72 3.57 -7.92 -14.39
CA TYR A 72 4.69 -7.01 -14.19
C TYR A 72 5.74 -7.64 -13.31
N SER A 73 7.00 -7.36 -13.63
CA SER A 73 8.16 -7.80 -12.87
C SER A 73 9.09 -6.63 -12.66
N ARG A 74 9.77 -6.58 -11.51
CA ARG A 74 10.76 -5.55 -11.19
C ARG A 74 12.14 -5.84 -11.76
N PHE A 75 12.36 -7.00 -12.36
CA PHE A 75 13.65 -7.32 -12.95
C PHE A 75 13.84 -6.47 -14.20
N VAL A 76 14.83 -5.58 -14.15
CA VAL A 76 15.54 -5.16 -15.36
C VAL A 76 16.34 -6.40 -15.76
N GLU A 77 15.98 -7.05 -16.85
CA GLU A 77 16.91 -7.96 -17.50
C GLU A 77 18.11 -7.09 -17.91
N ASP A 78 19.28 -7.32 -17.29
CA ASP A 78 20.57 -6.83 -17.78
C ASP A 78 20.86 -7.51 -19.14
N ASP A 79 20.04 -7.23 -20.15
CA ASP A 79 20.24 -7.70 -21.52
C ASP A 79 21.42 -6.93 -22.13
N GLU A 80 22.59 -7.54 -22.00
CA GLU A 80 23.65 -7.65 -23.00
C GLU A 80 23.71 -6.49 -24.01
N ILE A 81 24.40 -5.39 -23.64
CA ILE A 81 25.15 -4.63 -24.63
C ILE A 81 26.39 -5.46 -24.97
N GLU A 82 26.22 -6.48 -25.82
CA GLU A 82 27.37 -7.05 -26.54
C GLU A 82 27.99 -5.90 -27.35
N ALA A 83 29.23 -5.58 -27.00
CA ALA A 83 30.05 -4.65 -27.73
C ALA A 83 30.22 -5.19 -29.17
N VAL A 84 29.59 -4.52 -30.13
CA VAL A 84 29.99 -4.63 -31.52
C VAL A 84 31.31 -3.88 -31.67
N GLU A 85 32.41 -4.64 -31.79
CA GLU A 85 33.71 -4.15 -32.27
C GLU A 85 33.62 -3.54 -33.68
#